data_AF-A0A535QP02-F1
#
_entry.id   AF-A0A535QP02-F1
#
_cell.length_a   1.000
_cell.length_b   1.000
_cell.length_c   1.000
_cell.angle_alpha   90.00
_cell.angle_beta   90.00
_cell.angle_gamma   90.00
#
_symmetry.space_group_name_H-M   'P 1'
#
loop_
_entity.id
_entity.type
_entity.pdbx_description
1 polymer ?
#
loop_
_entity_poly.entity_id
_entity_poly.type
_entity_poly.pdbx_seq_one_letter_code
_entity_poly.pdbx_strand_id
1 'polypeptide(L)' 'MAELPPTEEQLRRLKNTVMGAGYRLSELARLGDLHAGAATELASISRDLNEAVGRLERLLAALQRDR' A
#
# COMPACT_ATOMS: atom_id res chain seq x y z
N MET A 1 2.63 -10.85 22.69
CA MET A 1 2.78 -9.89 21.58
C MET A 1 2.74 -8.52 22.19
N ALA A 2 3.77 -7.68 22.01
CA ALA A 2 3.69 -6.29 22.45
C ALA A 2 2.57 -5.60 21.66
N GLU A 3 1.63 -5.00 22.37
CA GLU A 3 0.50 -4.32 21.76
C GLU A 3 1.01 -3.02 21.14
N LEU A 4 0.74 -2.81 19.84
CA LEU A 4 1.14 -1.57 19.21
C LEU A 4 0.33 -0.43 19.82
N PRO A 5 0.97 0.72 20.07
CA PRO A 5 0.30 1.97 20.41
C PRO A 5 -0.83 2.25 19.41
N PRO A 6 -1.97 2.82 19.84
CA PRO A 6 -3.15 2.96 18.99
C PRO A 6 -2.86 3.60 17.63
N THR A 7 -2.01 4.63 17.59
CA THR A 7 -1.61 5.33 16.36
C THR A 7 -0.73 4.47 15.44
N GLU A 8 0.22 3.72 15.99
CA GLU A 8 1.07 2.81 15.20
C GLU A 8 0.25 1.66 14.64
N GLU A 9 -0.72 1.16 15.41
CA GLU A 9 -1.65 0.13 14.95
C GLU A 9 -2.54 0.64 13.82
N GLN A 10 -3.10 1.84 13.94
CA GLN A 10 -3.87 2.48 12.88
C GLN A 10 -3.03 2.67 11.61
N LEU A 11 -1.79 3.13 11.75
CA LEU A 11 -0.88 3.33 10.63
C LEU A 11 -0.53 2.00 9.95
N ARG A 12 -0.26 0.95 10.74
CA ARG A 12 -0.01 -0.41 10.23
C ARG A 12 -1.21 -0.95 9.45
N ARG A 13 -2.43 -0.77 9.97
CA ARG A 13 -3.66 -1.19 9.28
C ARG A 13 -3.84 -0.43 7.96
N LEU A 14 -3.67 0.89 7.97
CA LEU A 14 -3.76 1.71 6.77
C LEU A 14 -2.75 1.25 5.71
N LYS A 15 -1.49 1.03 6.10
CA LYS A 15 -0.47 0.49 5.22
C LYS A 15 -0.92 -0.82 4.58
N ASN A 16 -1.43 -1.76 5.37
CA ASN A 16 -1.87 -3.06 4.87
C ASN A 16 -3.06 -2.95 3.91
N THR A 17 -3.99 -2.02 4.17
CA THR A 17 -5.09 -1.72 3.25
C THR A 17 -4.59 -1.17 1.92
N VAL A 18 -3.66 -0.22 1.94
CA VAL A 18 -3.07 0.37 0.72
C VAL A 18 -2.30 -0.70 -0.07
N MET A 19 -1.50 -1.52 0.61
CA MET A 19 -0.78 -2.64 0.01
C MET A 19 -1.73 -3.64 -0.66
N GLY A 20 -2.82 -4.01 0.02
CA GLY A 20 -3.84 -4.91 -0.52
C GLY A 20 -4.58 -4.32 -1.73
N ALA A 21 -4.85 -3.01 -1.73
CA ALA A 21 -5.45 -2.32 -2.87
C ALA A 21 -4.50 -2.33 -4.09
N GLY A 22 -3.22 -1.98 -3.89
CA GLY A 22 -2.21 -2.01 -4.95
C GLY A 22 -2.05 -3.40 -5.58
N TYR A 23 -2.03 -4.45 -4.75
CA TYR A 23 -1.97 -5.83 -5.24
C TYR A 23 -3.17 -6.17 -6.15
N ARG A 24 -4.40 -5.84 -5.73
CA ARG A 24 -5.61 -6.12 -6.53
C ARG A 24 -5.63 -5.33 -7.84
N LEU A 25 -5.16 -4.08 -7.84
CA LEU A 25 -5.09 -3.28 -9.07
C LEU A 25 -4.05 -3.84 -10.05
N SER A 26 -2.90 -4.34 -9.56
CA SER A 26 -1.93 -5.06 -10.38
C SER A 26 -2.53 -6.34 -10.99
N GLU A 27 -3.31 -7.10 -10.21
CA GLU A 27 -3.99 -8.29 -10.74
C GLU A 27 -4.99 -7.92 -11.83
N LEU A 28 -5.82 -6.90 -11.61
CA LEU A 28 -6.78 -6.40 -12.59
C LEU A 28 -6.08 -5.94 -13.89
N ALA A 29 -4.95 -5.24 -13.79
CA ALA A 29 -4.17 -4.84 -14.96
C ALA A 29 -3.62 -6.04 -15.75
N ARG A 30 -3.37 -7.18 -15.09
CA ARG A 30 -2.79 -8.39 -15.70
C ARG A 30 -3.84 -9.30 -16.35
N LEU A 31 -5.11 -9.26 -15.91
CA LEU A 31 -6.16 -10.16 -16.39
C LEU A 31 -6.51 -9.99 -17.88
N GLY A 32 -6.08 -8.90 -18.52
CA GLY A 32 -6.22 -8.73 -19.98
C GLY A 32 -7.62 -8.35 -20.46
N ASP A 33 -8.60 -8.28 -19.56
CA ASP A 33 -9.99 -7.87 -19.84
C ASP A 33 -10.16 -6.35 -20.00
N LEU A 34 -9.08 -5.58 -19.86
CA LEU A 34 -9.07 -4.13 -19.96
C LEU A 34 -8.47 -3.67 -21.29
N HIS A 35 -9.05 -2.63 -21.87
CA HIS A 35 -8.39 -1.94 -22.98
C HIS A 35 -7.02 -1.38 -22.53
N ALA A 36 -6.06 -1.29 -23.46
CA ALA A 36 -4.66 -0.98 -23.16
C ALA A 36 -4.46 0.30 -22.32
N GLY A 37 -5.30 1.33 -22.56
CA GLY A 37 -5.30 2.56 -21.76
C GLY A 37 -5.64 2.32 -20.28
N ALA A 38 -6.70 1.57 -19.97
CA ALA A 38 -7.08 1.27 -18.61
C ALA A 38 -6.07 0.37 -17.90
N ALA A 39 -5.48 -0.60 -18.60
CA ALA A 39 -4.41 -1.44 -18.04
C ALA A 39 -3.17 -0.59 -17.66
N THR A 40 -2.83 0.40 -18.49
CA THR A 40 -1.72 1.33 -18.22
C THR A 40 -2.02 2.22 -17.01
N GLU A 41 -3.23 2.77 -16.92
CA GLU A 41 -3.68 3.56 -15.76
C GLU A 41 -3.64 2.74 -14.48
N LEU A 42 -4.16 1.52 -14.48
CA LEU A 42 -4.11 0.63 -13.31
C LEU A 42 -2.67 0.30 -12.89
N ALA A 43 -1.77 0.08 -13.84
CA ALA A 43 -0.34 -0.12 -13.56
C ALA A 43 0.31 1.14 -12.96
N SER A 44 -0.10 2.33 -13.39
CA SER A 44 0.33 3.59 -12.80
C SER A 44 -0.15 3.73 -11.35
N ILE A 45 -1.45 3.57 -11.11
CA ILE A 45 -2.04 3.65 -9.77
C ILE A 45 -1.39 2.63 -8.82
N SER A 46 -1.17 1.40 -9.28
CA SER A 46 -0.50 0.37 -8.48
C SER A 46 0.92 0.79 -8.05
N ARG A 47 1.70 1.42 -8.94
CA ARG A 47 3.02 1.97 -8.59
C ARG A 47 2.92 3.06 -7.53
N ASP A 48 1.99 4.00 -7.69
CA ASP A 48 1.79 5.10 -6.73
C ASP A 48 1.42 4.56 -5.33
N LEU A 49 0.54 3.54 -5.28
CA LEU A 49 0.19 2.88 -4.03
C LEU A 49 1.39 2.16 -3.40
N ASN A 50 2.23 1.51 -4.21
CA ASN A 50 3.44 0.85 -3.70
C ASN A 50 4.45 1.86 -3.13
N GLU A 51 4.60 3.03 -3.77
CA GLU A 51 5.41 4.12 -3.21
C GLU A 51 4.83 4.63 -1.88
N ALA A 52 3.50 4.79 -1.82
CA ALA A 52 2.82 5.21 -0.60
C ALA A 52 3.03 4.20 0.54
N VAL A 53 2.95 2.89 0.27
CA VAL A 53 3.29 1.84 1.24
C VAL A 53 4.71 2.03 1.77
N GLY A 54 5.69 2.22 0.89
CA GLY A 54 7.08 2.43 1.31
C GLY A 54 7.26 3.67 2.20
N ARG A 55 6.50 4.75 1.93
CA ARG A 55 6.49 5.95 2.79
C ARG A 55 5.87 5.65 4.16
N LEU A 56 4.76 4.90 4.21
CA LEU A 56 4.11 4.49 5.45
C LEU A 56 5.00 3.56 6.28
N GLU A 57 5.78 2.68 5.66
CA GLU A 57 6.75 1.81 6.35
C GLU A 57 7.86 2.60 7.03
N ARG A 58 8.42 3.59 6.33
CA ARG A 58 9.43 4.48 6.90
C ARG A 58 8.87 5.29 8.06
N LEU A 59 7.63 5.78 7.94
CA LEU A 59 6.96 6.50 9.03
C LEU A 59 6.73 5.60 10.25
N LEU A 60 6.24 4.38 10.04
CA LEU A 60 6.03 3.43 11.13
C LEU A 60 7.35 3.07 11.83
N ALA A 61 8.42 2.86 11.05
CA ALA A 61 9.75 2.60 11.59
C ALA A 61 10.31 3.80 12.38
N ALA A 62 10.03 5.04 11.96
CA ALA A 62 10.42 6.23 12.72
C ALA A 62 9.70 6.29 14.08
N LEU A 63 8.38 6.07 14.09
CA LEU A 63 7.59 6.07 15.33
C LEU A 63 8.04 4.99 16.33
N GLN A 64 8.50 3.84 15.85
CA GLN A 64 9.02 2.76 16.69
C GLN A 64 10.43 3.05 17.25
N ARG A 65 11.20 3.92 16.62
CA ARG A 65 12.56 4.30 17.06
C ARG A 65 12.55 5.43 18.07
N ASP A 66 11.54 6.30 18.02
CA ASP A 66 11.34 7.40 18.98
C ASP A 66 10.73 6.92 20.31
N ARG A 67 10.71 5.59 20.56
CA ARG A 67 10.06 4.93 21.67
C ARG A 67 11.07 4.16 22.52
#